data_AF-A0A949HBZ5-F1
#
_entry.id   AF-A0A949HBZ5-F1
#
_cell.length_a   1.000
_cell.length_b   1.000
_cell.length_c   1.000
_cell.angle_alpha   90.00
_cell.angle_beta   90.00
_cell.angle_gamma   90.00
#
_symmetry.space_group_name_H-M   'P 1'
#
loop_
_entity.id
_entity.type
_entity.pdbx_description
1 polymer ?
#
loop_
_entity_poly.entity_id
_entity_poly.type
_entity_poly.pdbx_seq_one_letter_code
_entity_poly.pdbx_strand_id
1 'polypeptide(L)'
;MTTPSPGPVWVNRETLFMLAFALMLTHELDAVARLEWRVLPLTSWMPDDVGFRAFVAAHVPMVIAILHWAFRAGVSAGERLRFWFCLFCVVHVGLHWLFRDHPEYRFNTPFSNALIWGCGAAGLAWLVATIATRRTPAS
;
A
#
# COMPACT_ATOMS: atom_id res chain seq x y z
N MET A 1 25.92 30.94 -5.42
CA MET A 1 25.10 29.83 -5.95
C MET A 1 24.74 28.93 -4.77
N THR A 2 23.64 29.22 -4.09
CA THR A 2 23.17 28.44 -2.94
C THR A 2 22.43 27.23 -3.47
N THR A 3 23.03 26.04 -3.38
CA THR A 3 22.28 24.79 -3.55
C THR A 3 21.05 24.84 -2.64
N PRO A 4 19.84 24.54 -3.14
CA PRO A 4 18.68 24.40 -2.27
C PRO A 4 19.06 23.45 -1.14
N SER A 5 18.84 23.87 0.11
CA SER A 5 18.97 22.97 1.26
C SER A 5 18.20 21.71 0.93
N PRO A 6 18.80 20.51 1.00
CA PRO A 6 18.00 19.30 0.89
C PRO A 6 16.90 19.45 1.93
N GLY A 7 15.65 19.28 1.48
CA GLY A 7 14.52 19.23 2.40
C GLY A 7 14.81 18.25 3.53
N PRO A 8 14.10 18.32 4.65
CA PRO A 8 14.40 17.54 5.84
C PRO A 8 14.72 16.08 5.47
N VAL A 9 15.88 15.58 5.91
CA VAL A 9 16.49 14.29 5.51
C VAL A 9 15.53 13.09 5.69
N TRP A 10 14.45 13.28 6.46
CA TRP A 10 13.42 12.31 6.78
C TRP A 10 12.21 12.27 5.82
N VAL A 11 12.07 13.17 4.83
CA VAL A 11 11.03 13.05 3.78
C VAL A 11 11.67 12.90 2.40
N ASN A 12 12.34 11.77 2.20
CA ASN A 12 12.75 11.35 0.86
C ASN A 12 11.77 10.29 0.31
N ARG A 13 11.84 10.03 -0.99
CA ARG A 13 10.97 9.06 -1.66
C ARG A 13 11.12 7.65 -1.07
N GLU A 14 12.29 7.30 -0.56
CA GLU A 14 12.51 5.98 0.03
C GLU A 14 11.73 5.82 1.34
N THR A 15 11.79 6.82 2.23
CA THR A 15 11.03 6.84 3.49
C THR A 15 9.53 6.80 3.25
N LEU A 16 9.02 7.57 2.27
CA LEU A 16 7.60 7.55 1.92
C LEU A 16 7.15 6.17 1.42
N PHE A 17 7.98 5.50 0.61
CA PHE A 17 7.69 4.15 0.16
C PHE A 17 7.73 3.14 1.31
N MET A 18 8.75 3.19 2.17
CA MET A 18 8.87 2.32 3.34
C MET A 18 7.66 2.48 4.28
N LEU A 19 7.22 3.72 4.51
CA LEU A 19 6.04 4.01 5.30
C LEU A 19 4.77 3.45 4.65
N ALA A 20 4.56 3.67 3.35
CA ALA A 20 3.42 3.12 2.63
C ALA A 20 3.39 1.58 2.70
N PHE A 21 4.55 0.94 2.49
CA PHE A 21 4.69 -0.51 2.57
C PHE A 21 4.40 -1.05 3.97
N ALA A 22 4.99 -0.44 5.01
CA ALA A 22 4.79 -0.86 6.40
C ALA A 22 3.33 -0.71 6.84
N LEU A 23 2.68 0.40 6.48
CA LEU A 23 1.27 0.64 6.79
C LEU A 23 0.37 -0.33 6.05
N MET A 24 0.64 -0.59 4.76
CA MET A 24 -0.12 -1.58 3.98
C MET A 24 0.02 -2.98 4.57
N LEU A 25 1.25 -3.43 4.85
CA LEU A 25 1.47 -4.76 5.42
C LEU A 25 0.80 -4.90 6.80
N THR A 26 0.82 -3.85 7.61
CA THR A 26 0.15 -3.85 8.92
C THR A 26 -1.38 -3.80 8.76
N HIS A 27 -1.89 -3.10 7.75
CA HIS A 27 -3.30 -3.16 7.36
C HIS A 27 -3.71 -4.58 6.99
N GLU A 28 -2.91 -5.33 6.22
CA GLU A 28 -3.25 -6.72 5.89
C GLU A 28 -3.34 -7.63 7.14
N LEU A 29 -2.54 -7.36 8.18
CA LEU A 29 -2.67 -8.06 9.46
C LEU A 29 -3.98 -7.71 10.19
N ASP A 30 -4.38 -6.42 10.19
CA ASP A 30 -5.68 -6.00 10.70
C ASP A 30 -6.82 -6.58 9.84
N ALA A 31 -6.67 -6.66 8.52
CA ALA A 31 -7.64 -7.24 7.60
C ALA A 31 -7.94 -8.70 7.90
N VAL A 32 -6.92 -9.49 8.29
CA VAL A 32 -7.13 -10.84 8.80
C VAL A 32 -7.98 -10.83 10.07
N ALA A 33 -7.70 -9.94 11.02
CA ALA A 33 -8.49 -9.81 12.24
C ALA A 33 -9.92 -9.29 12.00
N ARG A 34 -10.12 -8.54 10.90
CA ARG A 34 -11.41 -7.97 10.48
C ARG A 34 -12.18 -8.82 9.48
N LEU A 35 -11.68 -10.02 9.14
CA LEU A 35 -12.29 -10.95 8.20
C LEU A 35 -12.55 -10.32 6.81
N GLU A 36 -11.60 -9.56 6.28
CA GLU A 36 -11.79 -8.80 5.03
C GLU A 36 -12.24 -9.65 3.84
N TRP A 37 -11.90 -10.94 3.83
CA TRP A 37 -12.39 -11.89 2.82
C TRP A 37 -13.92 -11.94 2.70
N ARG A 38 -14.67 -11.49 3.72
CA ARG A 38 -16.14 -11.35 3.70
C ARG A 38 -16.64 -10.15 2.90
N VAL A 39 -15.80 -9.15 2.69
CA VAL A 39 -16.12 -7.94 1.92
C VAL A 39 -15.70 -8.11 0.46
N LEU A 40 -14.59 -8.82 0.21
CA LEU A 40 -14.06 -9.00 -1.14
C LEU A 40 -15.03 -9.80 -2.03
N PRO A 41 -15.45 -9.26 -3.20
CA PRO A 41 -16.40 -9.95 -4.09
C PRO A 41 -15.96 -11.35 -4.52
N LEU A 42 -14.64 -11.58 -4.60
CA LEU A 42 -14.08 -12.86 -5.07
C LEU A 42 -14.08 -13.95 -3.99
N THR A 43 -14.13 -13.59 -2.70
CA THR A 43 -13.99 -14.55 -1.58
C THR A 43 -15.15 -14.51 -0.59
N SER A 44 -16.06 -13.55 -0.70
CA SER A 44 -17.14 -13.32 0.28
C SER A 44 -18.09 -14.51 0.46
N TRP A 45 -18.24 -15.31 -0.59
CA TRP A 45 -19.07 -16.52 -0.64
C TRP A 45 -18.43 -17.74 0.04
N MET A 46 -17.14 -17.70 0.38
CA MET A 46 -16.45 -18.85 0.96
C MET A 46 -16.81 -19.04 2.45
N PRO A 47 -16.81 -20.27 2.99
CA PRO A 47 -16.83 -20.51 4.45
C PRO A 47 -15.63 -19.84 5.15
N ASP A 48 -15.74 -19.48 6.43
CA ASP A 48 -14.71 -18.64 7.10
C ASP A 48 -13.34 -19.31 7.14
N ASP A 49 -13.31 -20.61 7.39
CA ASP A 49 -12.07 -21.38 7.45
C ASP A 49 -11.38 -21.49 6.08
N VAL A 50 -12.16 -21.50 5.00
CA VAL A 50 -11.67 -21.51 3.61
C VAL A 50 -11.26 -20.10 3.19
N GLY A 51 -12.08 -19.09 3.47
CA GLY A 51 -11.82 -17.69 3.16
C GLY A 51 -10.55 -17.18 3.83
N PHE A 52 -10.37 -17.47 5.12
CA PHE A 52 -9.14 -17.17 5.86
C PHE A 52 -7.91 -17.82 5.18
N ARG A 53 -7.97 -19.12 4.91
CA ARG A 53 -6.85 -19.86 4.29
C ARG A 53 -6.52 -19.33 2.91
N ALA A 54 -7.52 -19.09 2.07
CA ALA A 54 -7.35 -18.55 0.73
C ALA A 54 -6.77 -17.13 0.77
N PHE A 55 -7.30 -16.26 1.63
CA PHE A 55 -6.81 -14.89 1.82
C PHE A 55 -5.34 -14.90 2.22
N VAL A 56 -4.99 -15.59 3.32
CA VAL A 56 -3.61 -15.64 3.81
C VAL A 56 -2.67 -16.32 2.81
N ALA A 57 -3.08 -17.43 2.19
CA ALA A 57 -2.25 -18.12 1.21
C ALA A 57 -1.97 -17.28 -0.04
N ALA A 58 -2.94 -16.47 -0.50
CA ALA A 58 -2.76 -15.56 -1.64
C ALA A 58 -1.72 -14.45 -1.36
N HIS A 59 -1.51 -14.08 -0.09
CA HIS A 59 -0.50 -13.11 0.29
C HIS A 59 0.93 -13.64 0.13
N VAL A 60 1.16 -14.95 0.27
CA VAL A 60 2.50 -15.55 0.11
C VAL A 60 3.11 -15.29 -1.28
N PRO A 61 2.48 -15.65 -2.41
CA PRO A 61 3.04 -15.36 -3.73
C PRO A 61 3.10 -13.85 -3.99
N MET A 62 2.15 -13.06 -3.47
CA MET A 62 2.19 -11.59 -3.60
C MET A 62 3.43 -11.00 -2.92
N VAL A 63 3.72 -11.38 -1.67
CA VAL A 63 4.90 -10.94 -0.93
C VAL A 63 6.18 -11.42 -1.63
N ILE A 64 6.24 -12.68 -2.09
CA ILE A 64 7.39 -13.18 -2.86
C ILE A 64 7.63 -12.33 -4.10
N ALA A 65 6.58 -11.99 -4.85
CA ALA A 65 6.69 -11.17 -6.04
C ALA A 65 7.22 -9.77 -5.72
N ILE A 66 6.69 -9.12 -4.69
CA ILE A 66 7.17 -7.82 -4.20
C ILE A 66 8.66 -7.90 -3.83
N LEU A 67 9.06 -8.89 -3.02
CA LEU A 67 10.46 -9.05 -2.58
C LEU A 67 11.38 -9.38 -3.76
N HIS A 68 10.92 -10.20 -4.72
CA HIS A 68 11.69 -10.52 -5.92
C HIS A 68 12.00 -9.26 -6.74
N TRP A 69 11.01 -8.42 -7.00
CA TRP A 69 11.22 -7.16 -7.71
C TRP A 69 12.03 -6.15 -6.89
N ALA A 70 11.88 -6.14 -5.57
CA ALA A 70 12.65 -5.26 -4.69
C ALA A 70 14.14 -5.61 -4.68
N PHE A 71 14.51 -6.90 -4.64
CA PHE A 71 15.90 -7.33 -4.46
C PHE A 71 16.62 -7.79 -5.72
N ARG A 72 15.92 -8.30 -6.74
CA ARG A 72 16.56 -9.02 -7.86
C ARG A 72 16.36 -8.39 -9.23
N ALA A 73 15.36 -7.53 -9.41
CA ALA A 73 14.95 -7.09 -10.75
C ALA A 73 15.66 -5.81 -11.27
N GLY A 74 16.66 -5.31 -10.55
CA GLY A 74 17.43 -4.12 -10.92
C GLY A 74 16.69 -2.80 -10.69
N VAL A 75 17.40 -1.67 -10.83
CA VAL A 75 16.92 -0.34 -10.43
C VAL A 75 15.62 0.06 -11.14
N SER A 76 15.50 -0.18 -12.44
CA SER A 76 14.31 0.20 -13.21
C SER A 76 13.06 -0.60 -12.84
N ALA A 77 13.20 -1.88 -12.50
CA ALA A 77 12.08 -2.70 -12.06
C ALA A 77 11.66 -2.37 -10.63
N GLY A 78 12.62 -2.12 -9.73
CA GLY A 78 12.32 -1.65 -8.38
C GLY A 78 11.54 -0.33 -8.40
N GLU A 79 11.87 0.58 -9.30
CA GLU A 79 11.13 1.83 -9.45
C GLU A 79 9.70 1.64 -9.97
N ARG A 80 9.51 0.73 -10.94
CA ARG A 80 8.18 0.34 -11.42
C ARG A 80 7.34 -0.31 -10.31
N LEU A 81 7.95 -1.19 -9.51
CA LEU A 81 7.29 -1.81 -8.36
C LEU A 81 6.79 -0.74 -7.38
N ARG A 82 7.66 0.20 -6.97
CA ARG A 82 7.28 1.28 -6.04
C ARG A 82 6.13 2.11 -6.60
N PHE A 83 6.19 2.46 -7.88
CA PHE A 83 5.11 3.19 -8.55
C PHE A 83 3.77 2.45 -8.47
N TRP A 84 3.73 1.20 -8.92
CA TRP A 84 2.49 0.42 -8.93
C TRP A 84 1.98 0.11 -7.52
N PHE A 85 2.88 -0.15 -6.58
CA PHE A 85 2.54 -0.36 -5.17
C PHE A 85 1.95 0.89 -4.53
N CYS A 86 2.58 2.06 -4.72
CA CYS A 86 2.05 3.32 -4.18
C CYS A 86 0.72 3.71 -4.84
N LEU A 87 0.56 3.44 -6.14
CA LEU A 87 -0.73 3.61 -6.82
C LEU A 87 -1.80 2.67 -6.24
N PHE A 88 -1.44 1.41 -6.00
CA PHE A 88 -2.31 0.45 -5.34
C PHE A 88 -2.73 0.93 -3.95
N CYS A 89 -1.83 1.43 -3.09
CA CYS A 89 -2.18 2.04 -1.80
C CYS A 89 -3.28 3.11 -1.93
N VAL A 90 -3.20 3.99 -2.94
CA VAL A 90 -4.21 5.05 -3.16
C VAL A 90 -5.54 4.45 -3.61
N VAL A 91 -5.52 3.53 -4.57
CA VAL A 91 -6.74 2.85 -5.06
C VAL A 91 -7.39 2.03 -3.95
N HIS A 92 -6.58 1.38 -3.10
CA HIS A 92 -7.01 0.57 -1.96
C HIS A 92 -7.82 1.36 -0.95
N VAL A 93 -7.39 2.59 -0.62
CA VAL A 93 -8.21 3.51 0.18
C VAL A 93 -9.56 3.78 -0.48
N GLY A 94 -9.57 3.97 -1.80
CA GLY A 94 -10.81 4.12 -2.57
C GLY A 94 -11.73 2.90 -2.48
N LEU A 95 -11.17 1.69 -2.51
CA LEU A 95 -11.93 0.44 -2.33
C LEU A 95 -12.55 0.36 -0.93
N HIS A 96 -11.78 0.65 0.13
CA HIS A 96 -12.33 0.71 1.49
C HIS A 96 -13.42 1.76 1.63
N TRP A 97 -13.21 2.93 1.04
CA TRP A 97 -14.22 3.97 1.02
C TRP A 97 -15.49 3.52 0.29
N LEU A 98 -15.37 2.81 -0.83
CA LEU A 98 -16.50 2.28 -1.59
C LEU A 98 -17.27 1.19 -0.81
N PHE A 99 -16.56 0.29 -0.13
CA PHE A 99 -17.15 -0.81 0.62
C PHE A 99 -17.51 -0.48 2.08
N ARG A 100 -17.34 0.77 2.52
CA ARG A 100 -17.54 1.17 3.94
C ARG A 100 -18.94 0.88 4.48
N ASP A 101 -19.95 0.89 3.61
CA ASP A 101 -21.35 0.65 3.95
C ASP A 101 -21.76 -0.83 3.77
N HIS A 102 -20.81 -1.71 3.43
CA HIS A 102 -21.05 -3.14 3.27
C HIS A 102 -21.36 -3.79 4.63
N PRO A 103 -22.33 -4.72 4.73
CA PRO A 103 -22.74 -5.32 6.01
C PRO A 103 -21.61 -6.00 6.79
N GLU A 104 -20.68 -6.61 6.07
CA GLU A 104 -19.50 -7.28 6.65
C GLU A 104 -18.28 -6.36 6.79
N TYR A 105 -18.41 -5.05 6.58
CA TYR A 105 -17.31 -4.11 6.73
C TYR A 105 -17.00 -3.86 8.22
N ARG A 106 -15.82 -4.30 8.67
CA ARG A 106 -15.44 -4.27 10.10
C ARG A 106 -14.31 -3.31 10.45
N PHE A 107 -13.87 -2.45 9.53
CA PHE A 107 -12.80 -1.45 9.76
C PHE A 107 -13.35 -0.16 10.36
N ASN A 108 -14.01 -0.27 11.51
CA ASN A 108 -14.72 0.82 12.19
C ASN A 108 -13.93 1.46 13.34
N THR A 109 -12.66 1.07 13.53
CA THR A 109 -11.81 1.64 14.59
C THR A 109 -10.88 2.73 14.05
N PRO A 110 -10.49 3.71 14.89
CA PRO A 110 -9.50 4.70 14.50
C PRO A 110 -8.17 4.08 14.07
N PHE A 111 -7.77 2.97 14.72
CA PHE A 111 -6.55 2.25 14.38
C PHE A 111 -6.59 1.68 12.96
N SER A 112 -7.63 0.90 12.63
CA SER A 112 -7.86 0.38 11.27
C SER A 112 -7.86 1.49 10.22
N ASN A 113 -8.59 2.58 10.50
CA ASN A 113 -8.67 3.72 9.58
C ASN A 113 -7.31 4.41 9.43
N ALA A 114 -6.53 4.56 10.49
CA ALA A 114 -5.20 5.14 10.43
C ALA A 114 -4.25 4.32 9.53
N LEU A 115 -4.34 2.99 9.56
CA LEU A 115 -3.56 2.11 8.68
C LEU A 115 -3.98 2.28 7.20
N ILE A 116 -5.28 2.21 6.91
CA ILE A 116 -5.84 2.36 5.57
C ILE A 116 -5.47 3.72 4.97
N TRP A 117 -5.91 4.79 5.62
CA TRP A 117 -5.69 6.16 5.13
C TRP A 117 -4.20 6.53 5.15
N GLY A 118 -3.45 6.03 6.13
CA GLY A 118 -2.02 6.26 6.23
C GLY A 118 -1.23 5.69 5.06
N CYS A 119 -1.48 4.43 4.64
CA CYS A 119 -0.79 3.87 3.47
C CYS A 119 -1.17 4.63 2.19
N GLY A 120 -2.45 5.00 2.01
CA GLY A 120 -2.87 5.80 0.86
C GLY A 120 -2.21 7.18 0.82
N ALA A 121 -2.16 7.88 1.96
CA ALA A 121 -1.51 9.19 2.07
C ALA A 121 0.00 9.12 1.78
N ALA A 122 0.70 8.13 2.35
CA ALA A 122 2.12 7.90 2.09
C ALA A 122 2.38 7.54 0.62
N GLY A 123 1.54 6.68 0.02
CA GLY A 123 1.61 6.31 -1.40
C GLY A 123 1.36 7.50 -2.33
N LEU A 124 0.37 8.35 -2.03
CA LEU A 124 0.10 9.57 -2.79
C LEU A 124 1.27 10.55 -2.70
N ALA A 125 1.81 10.78 -1.50
CA ALA A 125 2.97 11.64 -1.30
C ALA A 125 4.18 11.15 -2.12
N TRP A 126 4.40 9.84 -2.17
CA TRP A 126 5.45 9.23 -3.00
C TRP A 126 5.24 9.51 -4.49
N LEU A 127 4.01 9.34 -5.01
CA LEU A 127 3.68 9.58 -6.41
C LEU A 127 3.88 11.05 -6.79
N VAL A 128 3.42 11.97 -5.95
CA VAL A 128 3.60 13.42 -6.16
C VAL A 128 5.09 13.77 -6.17
N ALA A 129 5.87 13.27 -5.20
CA ALA A 129 7.31 13.47 -5.15
C ALA A 129 8.01 12.94 -6.41
N THR A 130 7.56 11.80 -6.94
CA THR A 130 8.08 11.20 -8.17
C THR A 130 7.79 12.03 -9.41
N ILE A 131 6.61 12.64 -9.50
CA ILE A 131 6.25 13.52 -10.61
C ILE A 131 7.05 14.83 -10.52
N ALA A 132 7.21 15.38 -9.32
CA ALA A 132 7.97 16.60 -9.08
C ALA A 132 9.44 16.44 -9.50
N THR A 133 10.10 15.34 -9.11
CA THR A 133 11.51 15.11 -9.46
C THR A 133 11.74 14.90 -10.96
N ARG A 134 10.74 14.40 -11.71
CA ARG A 134 10.82 14.27 -13.18
C ARG A 134 10.65 15.59 -13.92
N ARG A 135 10.02 16.59 -13.29
CA ARG A 135 9.73 17.89 -13.91
C ARG A 135 10.86 18.90 -13.76
N THR A 136 11.81 18.68 -12.86
CA THR A 136 12.99 19.52 -12.72
C THR A 136 14.03 19.08 -13.75
N PRO A 137 14.28 19.81 -14.85
CA PRO A 137 15.38 19.50 -15.74
C PRO A 137 16.68 19.74 -14.98
N ALA A 138 17.69 18.90 -15.20
CA ALA A 138 19.04 19.20 -14.72
C ALA A 138 19.48 20.51 -15.39
N SER A 139 19.64 21.57 -14.59
CA SER A 139 20.22 22.86 -14.98
C SER A 139 21.73 22.74 -15.11
#